data_AF-R4IK64-F1
#
_entry.id   AF-R4IK64-F1
#
_cell.length_a   1.000
_cell.length_b   1.000
_cell.length_c   1.000
_cell.angle_alpha   90.00
_cell.angle_beta   90.00
_cell.angle_gamma   90.00
#
_symmetry.space_group_name_H-M   'P 1'
#
loop_
_entity.id
_entity.type
_entity.pdbx_description
1 polymer ?
#
loop_
_entity_poly.entity_id
_entity_poly.type
_entity_poly.pdbx_seq_one_letter_code
_entity_poly.pdbx_strand_id
1 'polypeptide(L)'
;AEAESKGDLTKAAAQAPLINFHGGGHVNHSLFWENLAPSSRDGGGEPSGALRSAIDEDFGSFDALRKEINAALTGIQGSGWAWLVKDKTTGTLSVVTRANQDPVTGNLA
;
A
#
# COMPACT_ATOMS: atom_id res chain seq x y z
N ALA A 1 22.29 -4.36 9.04
CA ALA A 1 22.87 -5.67 9.44
C ALA A 1 24.39 -5.62 9.61
N GLU A 2 25.20 -5.66 8.55
CA GLU A 2 26.67 -5.76 8.71
C GLU A 2 27.31 -4.47 9.28
N ALA A 3 26.96 -3.30 8.73
CA ALA A 3 27.47 -2.01 9.22
C ALA A 3 27.10 -1.78 10.69
N GLU A 4 25.84 -2.05 11.05
CA GLU A 4 25.35 -1.99 12.43
C GLU A 4 26.08 -2.98 13.35
N SER A 5 26.28 -4.23 12.92
CA SER A 5 27.01 -5.25 13.71
C SER A 5 28.46 -4.85 14.01
N LYS A 6 29.04 -3.97 13.18
CA LYS A 6 30.40 -3.43 13.32
C LYS A 6 30.42 -2.04 13.99
N GLY A 7 29.27 -1.49 14.38
CA GLY A 7 29.15 -0.16 14.98
C GLY A 7 29.40 1.01 14.01
N ASP A 8 29.42 0.77 12.69
CA ASP A 8 29.63 1.82 11.68
C ASP A 8 28.29 2.49 11.32
N LEU A 9 27.91 3.45 12.16
CA LEU A 9 26.64 4.18 12.03
C LEU A 9 26.58 5.05 10.78
N THR A 10 27.72 5.58 10.31
CA THR A 10 27.79 6.38 9.09
C THR A 10 27.44 5.54 7.87
N LYS A 11 28.04 4.35 7.77
CA LYS A 11 27.75 3.42 6.67
C LYS A 11 26.33 2.88 6.75
N ALA A 12 25.83 2.60 7.96
CA ALA A 12 24.44 2.19 8.15
C ALA A 12 23.46 3.27 7.66
N ALA A 13 23.68 4.53 8.03
CA ALA A 13 22.87 5.65 7.59
C ALA A 13 22.91 5.83 6.06
N ALA A 14 24.08 5.67 5.44
CA ALA A 14 24.21 5.77 3.98
C ALA A 14 23.47 4.65 3.22
N GLN A 15 23.26 3.48 3.84
CA GLN A 15 22.53 2.36 3.24
C GLN A 15 21.01 2.42 3.42
N ALA A 16 20.52 3.18 4.41
CA ALA A 16 19.10 3.23 4.74
C ALA A 16 18.19 3.61 3.56
N PRO A 17 18.51 4.60 2.69
CA PRO A 17 17.69 4.93 1.53
C PRO A 17 17.56 3.77 0.52
N LEU A 18 18.65 3.00 0.33
CA LEU A 18 18.65 1.84 -0.57
C LEU A 18 17.79 0.70 -0.02
N ILE A 19 17.85 0.47 1.29
CA ILE A 19 17.00 -0.53 1.96
C ILE A 19 15.53 -0.15 1.83
N ASN A 20 15.19 1.12 2.06
CA ASN A 20 13.82 1.61 1.89
C ASN A 20 13.35 1.45 0.44
N PHE A 21 14.15 1.87 -0.54
CA PHE A 21 13.75 1.83 -1.95
C PHE A 21 13.61 0.40 -2.49
N HIS A 22 14.62 -0.46 -2.28
CA HIS A 22 14.59 -1.83 -2.80
C HIS A 22 13.69 -2.75 -1.96
N GLY A 23 13.74 -2.63 -0.63
CA GLY A 23 12.90 -3.40 0.27
C GLY A 23 11.43 -3.02 0.14
N GLY A 24 11.13 -1.72 0.10
CA GLY A 24 9.79 -1.23 -0.17
C GLY A 24 9.27 -1.63 -1.54
N GLY A 25 10.13 -1.56 -2.57
CA GLY A 25 9.78 -2.04 -3.92
C GLY A 25 9.46 -3.53 -3.94
N HIS A 26 10.23 -4.35 -3.22
CA HIS A 26 9.94 -5.77 -3.09
C HIS A 26 8.59 -6.03 -2.42
N VAL A 27 8.29 -5.36 -1.31
CA VAL A 27 6.99 -5.48 -0.61
C VAL A 27 5.84 -5.05 -1.51
N ASN A 28 5.93 -3.85 -2.10
CA ASN A 28 4.85 -3.27 -2.91
C ASN A 28 4.49 -4.17 -4.09
N HIS A 29 5.49 -4.66 -4.84
CA HIS A 29 5.22 -5.50 -6.01
C HIS A 29 4.80 -6.92 -5.63
N SER A 30 5.30 -7.48 -4.53
CA SER A 30 4.85 -8.80 -4.07
C SER A 30 3.35 -8.78 -3.76
N LEU A 31 2.89 -7.77 -3.02
CA LEU A 31 1.47 -7.56 -2.76
C LEU A 31 0.70 -7.27 -4.06
N PHE A 32 1.22 -6.40 -4.94
CA PHE A 32 0.54 -6.06 -6.19
C PHE A 32 0.22 -7.30 -7.03
N TRP A 33 1.13 -8.27 -7.13
CA TRP A 33 0.88 -9.50 -7.87
C TRP A 33 -0.15 -10.42 -7.22
N GLU A 34 -0.22 -10.47 -5.90
CA GLU A 34 -1.28 -11.20 -5.18
C GLU A 34 -2.66 -10.57 -5.36
N ASN A 35 -2.73 -9.27 -5.68
CA ASN A 35 -3.97 -8.51 -5.85
C ASN A 35 -4.48 -8.49 -7.30
N LEU A 36 -3.84 -9.20 -8.23
CA LEU A 36 -4.23 -9.27 -9.63
C LEU A 36 -4.54 -10.71 -10.05
N ALA A 37 -5.67 -10.87 -10.73
CA ALA A 37 -6.05 -12.12 -11.37
C ALA A 37 -6.77 -11.87 -12.70
N PRO A 38 -6.80 -12.84 -13.63
CA PRO A 38 -7.63 -12.75 -14.83
C PRO A 38 -9.12 -12.68 -14.47
N SER A 39 -9.90 -11.93 -15.25
CA SER A 39 -11.35 -11.81 -15.05
C SER A 39 -12.12 -13.11 -15.31
N SER A 40 -11.53 -14.07 -16.02
CA SER A 40 -12.07 -15.41 -16.20
C SER A 40 -11.87 -16.33 -14.99
N ARG A 41 -11.21 -15.84 -13.94
CA ARG A 41 -10.94 -16.56 -12.69
C ARG A 41 -11.46 -15.72 -11.51
N ASP A 42 -10.54 -15.15 -10.74
CA ASP A 42 -10.82 -14.47 -9.47
C ASP A 42 -10.63 -12.94 -9.57
N GLY A 43 -10.40 -12.42 -10.79
CA GLY A 43 -10.13 -11.00 -11.03
C GLY A 43 -11.36 -10.17 -11.39
N GLY A 44 -11.31 -8.87 -11.06
CA GLY A 44 -12.38 -7.93 -11.38
C GLY A 44 -13.62 -8.09 -10.50
N GLY A 45 -14.75 -7.56 -10.97
CA GLY A 45 -15.99 -7.55 -10.20
C GLY A 45 -15.98 -6.57 -9.03
N GLU A 46 -16.89 -6.78 -8.09
CA GLU A 46 -17.00 -6.00 -6.85
C GLU A 46 -16.76 -6.90 -5.64
N PRO A 47 -16.21 -6.36 -4.53
CA PRO A 47 -16.05 -7.12 -3.31
C PRO A 47 -17.42 -7.55 -2.75
N SER A 48 -17.41 -8.61 -1.96
CA SER A 48 -18.60 -9.12 -1.26
C SER A 48 -18.30 -9.38 0.22
N GLY A 49 -19.34 -9.69 1.00
CA GLY A 49 -19.21 -10.02 2.42
C GLY A 49 -18.66 -8.87 3.25
N ALA A 50 -17.82 -9.21 4.24
CA ALA A 50 -17.32 -8.24 5.23
C ALA A 50 -16.54 -7.08 4.61
N LEU A 51 -15.79 -7.32 3.52
CA LEU A 51 -15.06 -6.25 2.84
C LEU A 51 -16.02 -5.26 2.18
N ARG A 52 -17.09 -5.75 1.54
CA ARG A 52 -18.11 -4.87 0.94
C ARG A 52 -18.79 -4.01 1.99
N SER A 53 -19.19 -4.61 3.11
CA SER A 53 -19.82 -3.88 4.21
C SER A 53 -18.92 -2.79 4.78
N ALA A 54 -17.62 -3.08 4.99
CA ALA A 54 -16.66 -2.08 5.46
C ALA A 54 -16.46 -0.95 4.44
N ILE A 55 -16.43 -1.26 3.14
CA ILE A 55 -16.33 -0.23 2.09
C ILE A 55 -17.57 0.66 2.08
N ASP A 56 -18.77 0.08 2.20
CA ASP A 56 -20.01 0.85 2.24
C ASP A 56 -20.11 1.70 3.53
N GLU A 57 -19.55 1.24 4.65
CA GLU A 57 -19.47 2.01 5.90
C GLU A 57 -18.50 3.20 5.80
N ASP A 58 -17.28 2.97 5.34
CA ASP A 58 -16.21 3.97 5.35
C ASP A 58 -16.27 4.94 4.16
N PHE A 59 -16.76 4.49 2.99
CA PHE A 59 -16.80 5.28 1.76
C PHE A 59 -18.22 5.51 1.22
N GLY A 60 -19.25 4.90 1.84
CA GLY A 60 -20.64 4.99 1.39
C GLY A 60 -21.00 4.06 0.22
N SER A 61 -20.06 3.76 -0.67
CA SER A 61 -20.23 2.77 -1.75
C SER A 61 -18.90 2.34 -2.37
N PHE A 62 -18.88 1.17 -3.03
CA PHE A 62 -17.73 0.74 -3.82
C PHE A 62 -17.37 1.72 -4.95
N ASP A 63 -18.37 2.34 -5.59
CA ASP A 63 -18.13 3.36 -6.62
C ASP A 63 -17.49 4.64 -6.05
N ALA A 64 -17.84 5.02 -4.83
CA ALA A 64 -17.20 6.15 -4.14
C ALA A 64 -15.73 5.85 -3.84
N LEU A 65 -15.43 4.66 -3.30
CA LEU A 65 -14.05 4.19 -3.12
C LEU A 65 -13.28 4.21 -4.45
N ARG A 66 -13.87 3.68 -5.54
CA ARG A 66 -13.23 3.66 -6.86
C ARG A 66 -12.91 5.06 -7.36
N LYS A 67 -13.80 6.04 -7.14
CA LYS A 67 -13.55 7.44 -7.49
C LYS A 67 -12.41 8.02 -6.66
N GLU A 68 -12.42 7.80 -5.36
CA GLU A 68 -11.41 8.31 -4.43
C GLU A 68 -10.02 7.75 -4.74
N ILE A 69 -9.89 6.44 -4.93
CA ILE A 69 -8.58 5.82 -5.23
C ILE A 69 -8.05 6.24 -6.60
N ASN A 70 -8.91 6.41 -7.61
CA ASN A 70 -8.49 6.92 -8.92
C ASN A 70 -8.05 8.38 -8.86
N ALA A 71 -8.73 9.21 -8.06
CA ALA A 71 -8.33 10.59 -7.84
C ALA A 71 -6.98 10.65 -7.11
N ALA A 72 -6.79 9.81 -6.08
CA ALA A 72 -5.53 9.70 -5.36
C ALA A 72 -4.38 9.25 -6.27
N LEU A 73 -4.58 8.21 -7.09
CA LEU A 73 -3.61 7.75 -8.09
C LEU A 73 -3.23 8.86 -9.08
N THR A 74 -4.24 9.56 -9.63
CA THR A 74 -4.01 10.63 -10.62
C THR A 74 -3.31 11.83 -10.00
N GLY A 75 -3.52 12.09 -8.71
CA GLY A 75 -2.91 13.20 -7.98
C GLY A 75 -1.44 13.00 -7.62
N ILE A 76 -0.86 11.81 -7.83
CA ILE A 76 0.55 11.56 -7.54
C ILE A 76 1.43 12.34 -8.51
N GLN A 77 2.27 13.21 -7.96
CA GLN A 77 3.31 13.93 -8.71
C GLN A 77 4.60 13.11 -8.71
N GLY A 78 4.93 12.49 -9.85
CA GLY A 78 6.10 11.62 -9.98
C GLY A 78 5.74 10.14 -9.83
N SER A 79 6.66 9.33 -9.30
CA SER A 79 6.43 7.90 -9.06
C SER A 79 5.76 7.67 -7.71
N GLY A 80 4.82 6.73 -7.64
CA GLY A 80 4.19 6.36 -6.37
C GLY A 80 3.08 5.33 -6.51
N TRP A 81 2.44 5.05 -5.36
CA TRP A 81 1.37 4.06 -5.19
C TRP A 81 0.17 4.68 -4.50
N ALA A 82 -1.02 4.14 -4.75
CA ALA A 82 -2.19 4.32 -3.89
C ALA A 82 -2.63 2.98 -3.33
N TRP A 83 -3.00 2.95 -2.06
CA TRP A 83 -3.37 1.76 -1.32
C TRP A 83 -4.71 1.96 -0.63
N LEU A 84 -5.57 0.95 -0.69
CA LEU A 84 -6.63 0.76 0.28
C LEU A 84 -6.02 0.07 1.50
N VAL A 85 -6.07 0.71 2.66
CA VAL A 85 -5.49 0.21 3.91
C VAL A 85 -6.55 0.07 4.98
N LYS A 86 -6.31 -0.81 5.96
CA LYS A 86 -7.13 -0.94 7.16
C LYS A 86 -6.31 -0.52 8.37
N ASP A 87 -6.78 0.46 9.13
CA ASP A 87 -6.12 0.83 10.38
C ASP A 87 -6.32 -0.28 11.42
N LYS A 88 -5.21 -0.78 11.99
CA LYS A 88 -5.23 -1.88 12.98
C LYS A 88 -5.89 -1.51 14.30
N THR A 89 -5.96 -0.22 14.63
CA THR A 89 -6.49 0.31 15.89
C THR A 89 -7.99 0.52 15.79
N THR A 90 -8.44 1.19 14.73
CA THR A 90 -9.86 1.56 14.56
C THR A 90 -10.62 0.52 13.73
N GLY A 91 -9.93 -0.24 12.88
CA GLY A 91 -10.54 -1.14 11.91
C GLY A 91 -11.07 -0.44 10.65
N THR A 92 -10.94 0.89 10.55
CA THR A 92 -11.48 1.69 9.44
C THR A 92 -10.61 1.56 8.20
N LEU A 93 -11.25 1.57 7.04
CA LEU A 93 -10.59 1.62 5.74
C LEU A 93 -10.24 3.05 5.35
N SER A 94 -9.14 3.22 4.62
CA SER A 94 -8.71 4.53 4.09
C SER A 94 -7.92 4.37 2.80
N VAL A 95 -7.96 5.39 1.94
CA VAL A 95 -7.05 5.49 0.79
C VAL A 95 -5.84 6.33 1.17
N VAL A 96 -4.64 5.79 0.95
CA VAL A 96 -3.38 6.51 1.19
C VAL A 96 -2.46 6.41 -0.01
N THR A 97 -1.65 7.45 -0.24
CA THR A 97 -0.60 7.43 -1.27
C THR A 97 0.79 7.28 -0.64
N ARG A 98 1.72 6.72 -1.40
CA ARG A 98 3.15 6.61 -1.04
C ARG A 98 4.01 7.03 -2.21
N ALA A 99 5.04 7.83 -1.92
CA ALA A 99 6.00 8.26 -2.93
C ALA A 99 6.97 7.12 -3.26
N ASN A 100 7.37 7.04 -4.52
CA ASN A 100 8.36 6.09 -5.01
C ASN A 100 8.05 4.64 -4.60
N GLN A 101 8.85 4.09 -3.68
CA GLN A 101 8.72 2.73 -3.18
C GLN A 101 8.52 2.68 -1.67
N ASP A 102 8.16 3.81 -1.05
CA ASP A 102 7.89 3.84 0.39
C ASP A 102 6.76 2.86 0.71
N PRO A 103 6.99 1.83 1.54
CA PRO A 103 5.95 0.85 1.84
C PRO A 103 4.92 1.42 2.80
N VAL A 104 3.71 0.86 2.78
CA VAL A 104 2.77 1.03 3.90
C VAL A 104 3.31 0.23 5.09
N THR A 105 3.42 0.86 6.26
CA THR A 105 3.97 0.26 7.49
C THR A 105 3.20 0.72 8.73
N GLY A 106 3.52 0.15 9.88
CA GLY A 106 2.93 0.54 11.17
C GLY A 106 1.47 0.12 11.31
N ASN A 107 0.62 1.07 11.74
CA ASN A 107 -0.80 0.83 11.99
C ASN A 107 -1.62 0.63 10.71
N LEU A 108 -1.06 0.96 9.54
CA LEU A 108 -1.73 0.85 8.25
C LEU A 108 -1.30 -0.37 7.41
N ALA A 109 -0.26 -1.09 7.86
CA ALA A 109 0.23 -2.32 7.20
C ALA A 109 -0.53 -3.55 7.66
#